data_AF-A0AB74DYJ7-F1
#
_entry.id   AF-A0AB74DYJ7-F1
#
_cell.length_a   1.000
_cell.length_b   1.000
_cell.length_c   1.000
_cell.angle_alpha   90.00
_cell.angle_beta   90.00
_cell.angle_gamma   90.00
#
_symmetry.space_group_name_H-M   'P 1'
#
loop_
_entity.id
_entity.type
_entity.pdbx_description
1 polymer ?
#
loop_
_entity_poly.entity_id
_entity_poly.type
_entity_poly.pdbx_seq_one_letter_code
_entity_poly.pdbx_strand_id
1 'polypeptide(L)'
;GMCGRAYDPRFLFAWPSAKSAVMGGAQLSGVLSIVARAAAEARGQQVDEAADAAMRAAVEGQIEAESLPLVLSGMLYDDGVIDPRDTRTGLGMCLFAIAN
;
A
#
# COMPACT_ATOMS: atom_id res chain seq x y z
N GLY A 1 -10.87 4.28 12.16
CA GLY A 1 -9.94 3.56 11.25
C GLY A 1 -10.38 2.12 11.11
N MET A 2 -9.79 1.37 10.16
CA MET A 2 -10.17 -0.02 9.83
C MET A 2 -9.34 -1.09 10.58
N CYS A 3 -8.85 -0.80 11.80
CA CYS A 3 -8.04 -1.72 12.62
C CYS A 3 -6.81 -2.32 11.90
N GLY A 4 -5.93 -1.46 11.37
CA GLY A 4 -4.66 -1.91 10.75
C GLY A 4 -3.64 -2.42 11.78
N ARG A 5 -2.49 -2.91 11.32
CA ARG A 5 -1.45 -3.56 12.16
C ARG A 5 -1.05 -2.78 13.41
N ALA A 6 -0.98 -1.44 13.33
CA ALA A 6 -0.62 -0.57 14.45
C ALA A 6 -1.66 -0.54 15.60
N TYR A 7 -2.87 -1.07 15.39
CA TYR A 7 -3.93 -1.17 16.40
C TYR A 7 -3.93 -2.51 17.14
N ASP A 8 -2.88 -3.33 16.97
CA ASP A 8 -2.70 -4.62 17.63
C ASP A 8 -3.90 -5.58 17.51
N PRO A 9 -4.40 -5.86 16.27
CA PRO A 9 -5.38 -6.91 16.09
C PRO A 9 -4.77 -8.26 16.48
N ARG A 10 -5.56 -9.14 17.13
CA ARG A 10 -5.09 -10.49 17.50
C ARG A 10 -4.59 -11.30 16.31
N PHE A 11 -5.27 -11.15 15.17
CA PHE A 11 -4.90 -11.70 13.89
C PHE A 11 -5.25 -10.70 12.79
N LEU A 12 -4.38 -10.53 11.80
CA LEU A 12 -4.61 -9.74 10.60
C LEU A 12 -4.14 -10.55 9.39
N PHE A 13 -5.02 -10.77 8.42
CA PHE A 13 -4.69 -11.51 7.20
C PHE A 13 -4.90 -10.64 5.97
N ALA A 14 -4.15 -10.94 4.91
CA ALA A 14 -4.33 -10.34 3.60
C ALA A 14 -4.93 -11.35 2.61
N TRP A 15 -5.69 -10.86 1.63
CA TRP A 15 -6.05 -11.65 0.44
C TRP A 15 -5.01 -11.47 -0.66
N PRO A 16 -4.88 -12.40 -1.62
CA PRO A 16 -3.87 -12.32 -2.68
C PRO A 16 -4.05 -11.10 -3.60
N SER A 17 -5.28 -10.58 -3.71
CA SER A 17 -5.60 -9.39 -4.50
C SER A 17 -5.55 -8.08 -3.70
N ALA A 18 -5.30 -8.14 -2.39
CA ALA A 18 -5.25 -6.95 -1.56
C ALA A 18 -4.02 -6.11 -1.92
N LYS A 19 -4.07 -4.81 -1.61
CA LYS A 19 -2.91 -3.93 -1.67
C LYS A 19 -2.91 -3.05 -0.43
N SER A 20 -1.74 -2.79 0.12
CA SER A 20 -1.58 -1.84 1.22
C SER A 20 -0.42 -0.89 0.97
N ALA A 21 -0.69 0.39 1.10
CA ALA A 21 0.29 1.46 1.01
C ALA A 21 -0.25 2.66 1.78
N VAL A 22 0.59 3.65 2.04
CA VAL A 22 0.16 4.92 2.68
C VAL A 22 -0.89 5.63 1.84
N MET A 23 -0.76 5.57 0.51
CA MET A 23 -1.73 6.04 -0.48
C MET A 23 -1.53 5.29 -1.81
N GLY A 24 -2.47 5.41 -2.75
CA GLY A 24 -2.33 4.79 -4.07
C GLY A 24 -1.20 5.41 -4.90
N GLY A 25 -0.53 4.61 -5.74
CA GLY A 25 0.62 5.05 -6.54
C GLY A 25 0.33 6.29 -7.39
N ALA A 26 -0.80 6.30 -8.11
CA ALA A 26 -1.22 7.42 -8.94
C ALA A 26 -1.52 8.69 -8.12
N GLN A 27 -1.97 8.53 -6.88
CA GLN A 27 -2.21 9.67 -5.98
C GLN A 27 -0.87 10.25 -5.51
N LEU A 28 0.08 9.40 -5.11
CA LEU A 28 1.41 9.83 -4.67
C LEU A 28 2.17 10.51 -5.82
N SER A 29 2.22 9.89 -6.99
CA SER A 29 2.90 10.43 -8.17
C SER A 29 2.31 11.78 -8.59
N GLY A 30 0.98 11.91 -8.55
CA GLY A 30 0.28 13.16 -8.82
C GLY A 30 0.65 14.29 -7.86
N VAL A 31 0.69 14.01 -6.55
CA VAL A 31 1.12 15.00 -5.55
C VAL A 31 2.56 15.43 -5.76
N LEU A 32 3.47 14.49 -6.02
CA LEU A 32 4.88 14.80 -6.30
C LEU A 32 5.04 15.68 -7.54
N SER A 33 4.26 15.41 -8.60
CA SER A 33 4.26 16.24 -9.81
C SER A 33 3.79 17.67 -9.53
N ILE A 34 2.69 17.83 -8.80
CA ILE A 34 2.16 19.15 -8.42
C ILE A 34 3.22 19.95 -7.66
N VAL A 35 3.89 19.33 -6.68
CA VAL A 35 4.93 19.99 -5.88
C VAL A 35 6.14 20.34 -6.73
N ALA A 36 6.59 19.44 -7.61
CA ALA A 36 7.73 19.68 -8.49
C ALA A 36 7.46 20.84 -9.46
N ARG A 37 6.25 20.90 -10.04
CA ARG A 37 5.82 21.98 -10.94
C ARG A 37 5.79 23.34 -10.24
N ALA A 38 5.18 23.41 -9.05
CA ALA A 38 5.13 24.63 -8.26
C ALA A 38 6.54 25.12 -7.88
N ALA A 39 7.47 24.21 -7.58
CA ALA A 39 8.85 24.55 -7.28
C ALA A 39 9.63 25.07 -8.51
N ALA A 40 9.38 24.50 -9.69
CA ALA A 40 9.98 24.99 -10.94
C ALA A 40 9.47 26.39 -11.30
N GLU A 41 8.16 26.62 -11.19
CA GLU A 41 7.54 27.93 -11.42
C GLU A 41 8.10 29.00 -10.46
N ALA A 42 8.24 28.68 -9.16
CA ALA A 42 8.82 29.59 -8.18
C ALA A 42 10.28 29.97 -8.47
N ARG A 43 11.01 29.13 -9.24
CA ARG A 43 12.39 29.39 -9.69
C ARG A 43 12.46 30.02 -11.09
N GLY A 44 11.32 30.29 -11.73
CA GLY A 44 11.26 30.76 -13.11
C GLY A 44 11.76 29.72 -14.13
N GLN A 45 11.76 28.43 -13.76
CA GLN A 45 12.21 27.32 -14.61
C GLN A 45 11.00 26.71 -15.33
N GLN A 46 11.21 26.28 -16.58
CA GLN A 46 10.22 25.47 -17.28
C GLN A 46 10.20 24.05 -16.74
N VAL A 47 9.01 23.46 -16.72
CA VAL A 47 8.84 22.05 -16.33
C VAL A 47 9.31 21.16 -17.47
N ASP A 48 10.21 20.22 -17.16
CA ASP A 48 10.54 19.13 -18.05
C ASP A 48 9.44 18.05 -17.96
N GLU A 49 8.54 18.05 -18.95
CA GLU A 49 7.42 17.12 -19.03
C GLU A 49 7.85 15.66 -19.15
N ALA A 50 9.00 15.40 -19.81
CA ALA A 50 9.51 14.05 -19.96
C ALA A 50 10.07 13.53 -18.63
N ALA A 51 10.81 14.37 -17.91
CA ALA A 51 11.33 14.04 -16.57
C ALA A 51 10.19 13.83 -15.56
N ASP A 52 9.15 14.68 -15.60
CA ASP A 52 7.96 14.55 -14.76
C ASP A 52 7.21 13.24 -15.03
N ALA A 53 7.00 12.89 -16.29
CA ALA A 53 6.36 11.63 -16.67
C ALA A 53 7.17 10.40 -16.22
N ALA A 54 8.50 10.45 -16.37
CA ALA A 54 9.39 9.37 -15.93
C ALA A 54 9.37 9.20 -14.41
N MET A 55 9.39 10.32 -13.67
CA MET A 55 9.29 10.32 -12.20
C MET A 55 7.95 9.71 -11.74
N ARG A 56 6.83 10.14 -12.35
CA ARG A 56 5.51 9.60 -12.00
C ARG A 56 5.42 8.10 -12.23
N ALA A 57 5.88 7.62 -13.40
CA ALA A 57 5.89 6.20 -13.72
C ALA A 57 6.77 5.38 -12.77
N ALA A 58 7.93 5.92 -12.38
CA ALA A 58 8.82 5.26 -11.42
C ALA A 58 8.18 5.13 -10.04
N VAL A 59 7.55 6.19 -9.54
CA VAL A 59 6.86 6.20 -8.24
C VAL A 59 5.66 5.25 -8.25
N GLU A 60 4.86 5.27 -9.31
CA GLU A 60 3.73 4.34 -9.46
C GLU A 60 4.18 2.89 -9.47
N GLY A 61 5.24 2.57 -10.22
CA GLY A 61 5.81 1.23 -10.26
C GLY A 61 6.38 0.78 -8.92
N GLN A 62 7.04 1.68 -8.19
CA GLN A 62 7.55 1.40 -6.85
C GLN A 62 6.40 1.05 -5.88
N ILE A 63 5.39 1.91 -5.80
CA ILE A 63 4.24 1.68 -4.91
C ILE A 63 3.49 0.41 -5.28
N GLU A 64 3.30 0.15 -6.58
CA GLU A 64 2.66 -1.07 -7.04
C GLU A 64 3.42 -2.32 -6.56
N ALA A 65 4.74 -2.35 -6.72
CA ALA A 65 5.56 -3.49 -6.31
C ALA A 65 5.59 -3.68 -4.78
N GLU A 66 5.74 -2.59 -4.02
CA GLU A 66 5.84 -2.64 -2.55
C GLU A 66 4.50 -2.90 -1.87
N SER A 67 3.39 -2.59 -2.53
CA SER A 67 2.04 -2.75 -1.96
C SER A 67 1.47 -4.17 -2.03
N LEU A 68 2.19 -5.10 -2.68
CA LEU A 68 1.71 -6.46 -2.90
C LEU A 68 1.65 -7.28 -1.59
N PRO A 69 0.64 -8.14 -1.40
CA PRO A 69 0.48 -8.93 -0.17
C PRO A 69 1.70 -9.79 0.15
N LEU A 70 2.36 -10.35 -0.86
CA LEU A 70 3.56 -11.17 -0.65
C LEU A 70 4.74 -10.37 -0.10
N VAL A 71 4.88 -9.11 -0.53
CA VAL A 71 5.93 -8.21 -0.03
C VAL A 71 5.65 -7.83 1.41
N LEU A 72 4.41 -7.44 1.71
CA LEU A 72 3.99 -7.03 3.04
C LEU A 72 4.01 -8.18 4.06
N SER A 73 3.57 -9.37 3.66
CA SER A 73 3.62 -10.58 4.48
C SER A 73 5.07 -11.01 4.76
N GLY A 74 5.97 -10.83 3.77
CA GLY A 74 7.41 -11.00 3.97
C GLY A 74 8.03 -10.04 5.00
N MET A 75 7.35 -8.93 5.32
CA MET A 75 7.71 -7.96 6.36
C MET A 75 6.88 -8.10 7.64
N LEU A 76 6.02 -9.12 7.76
CA LEU A 76 5.15 -9.37 8.93
C LEU A 76 4.15 -8.22 9.23
N TYR A 77 3.71 -7.51 8.18
CA TYR A 77 2.62 -6.54 8.29
C TYR A 77 1.25 -7.18 8.40
N ASP A 78 1.15 -8.45 8.02
CA ASP A 78 0.05 -9.36 8.25
C ASP A 78 0.59 -10.69 8.83
N ASP A 79 -0.31 -11.48 9.41
CA ASP A 79 -0.05 -12.81 9.96
C ASP A 79 -0.24 -13.89 8.88
N GLY A 80 -0.41 -13.51 7.61
CA GLY A 80 -0.44 -14.40 6.46
C GLY A 80 -1.37 -13.93 5.33
N VAL A 81 -1.03 -14.38 4.12
CA VAL A 81 -1.91 -14.31 2.95
C VAL A 81 -2.78 -15.58 2.90
N ILE A 82 -4.10 -15.41 2.89
CA ILE A 82 -5.06 -16.54 2.88
C ILE A 82 -5.90 -16.56 1.59
N ASP A 83 -6.32 -17.76 1.17
CA ASP A 83 -7.32 -17.89 0.12
C ASP A 83 -8.63 -17.22 0.58
N PRO A 84 -9.27 -16.37 -0.23
CA PRO A 84 -10.55 -15.76 0.13
C PRO A 84 -11.63 -16.77 0.55
N ARG A 85 -11.61 -17.99 0.00
CA ARG A 85 -12.52 -19.09 0.33
C ARG A 85 -12.34 -19.60 1.77
N ASP A 86 -11.14 -19.47 2.33
CA ASP A 86 -10.79 -19.93 3.67
C ASP A 86 -11.07 -18.88 4.75
N THR A 87 -11.48 -17.66 4.39
CA THR A 87 -11.74 -16.57 5.33
C THR A 87 -12.65 -16.99 6.49
N ARG A 88 -13.75 -17.71 6.21
CA ARG A 88 -14.67 -18.20 7.26
C ARG A 88 -13.98 -19.18 8.21
N THR A 89 -13.23 -20.13 7.67
CA THR A 89 -12.53 -21.15 8.45
C THR A 89 -11.44 -20.52 9.32
N GLY A 90 -10.62 -19.65 8.73
CA GLY A 90 -9.57 -18.92 9.43
C GLY A 90 -10.11 -18.08 10.59
N LEU A 91 -11.18 -17.30 10.34
CA LEU A 91 -11.84 -16.53 11.40
C LEU A 91 -12.43 -17.44 12.50
N GLY A 92 -13.04 -18.56 12.14
CA GLY A 92 -13.56 -19.53 13.10
C GLY A 92 -12.46 -20.08 14.03
N MET A 93 -11.31 -20.44 13.47
CA MET A 93 -10.15 -20.90 14.24
C MET A 93 -9.58 -19.80 15.14
N CYS A 94 -9.47 -18.57 14.63
CA CYS A 94 -8.97 -17.42 15.40
C CYS A 94 -9.88 -17.12 16.59
N LEU A 95 -11.20 -17.09 16.37
CA LEU A 95 -12.19 -16.86 17.42
C LEU A 95 -12.16 -17.97 18.46
N PHE A 96 -12.06 -19.22 18.03
CA PHE A 96 -11.91 -20.36 18.94
C PHE A 96 -10.65 -20.23 19.80
N ALA A 97 -9.51 -19.83 19.22
CA ALA A 97 -8.25 -19.68 19.94
C ALA A 97 -8.26 -18.57 21.00
N ILE A 98 -9.10 -17.54 20.84
CA ILE A 98 -9.20 -16.41 21.77
C ILE A 98 -10.40 -16.50 22.73
N ALA A 99 -11.32 -17.44 22.49
CA ALA A 99 -12.46 -17.69 23.36
C ALA A 99 -11.99 -18.45 24.61
N ASN A 100 -11.58 -17.68 25.64
CA ASN A 100 -11.37 -18.16 27.00
C ASN A 100 -12.51 -17.67 27.90
#